data_AF-A0A8T4E2K0-F1
#
_entry.id   AF-A0A8T4E2K0-F1
#
_cell.length_a   1.000
_cell.length_b   1.000
_cell.length_c   1.000
_cell.angle_alpha   90.00
_cell.angle_beta   90.00
_cell.angle_gamma   90.00
#
_symmetry.space_group_name_H-M   'P 1'
#
loop_
_entity.id
_entity.type
_entity.pdbx_description
1 polymer ?
#
loop_
_entity_poly.entity_id
_entity_poly.type
_entity_poly.pdbx_seq_one_letter_code
_entity_poly.pdbx_strand_id
1 'polypeptide(L)'
;MKSAEVRAIYCKVALFAAIAYFFRILTPDAGYVTYTTLLVIATLWLIYELMQPEKRRILKPALTLGFFLMALDFILQNLGFYAGLWSSPNSVFTVLAVPIEIMALALIGGSAWALHLPDRPDHEYISIEIMIFSVFGAIGEHLLILNGMMAYSGAWTAVHAFFGYVIVWMVLFQVWYAWLRKERI
;
A
#
# COMPACT_ATOMS: atom_id res chain seq x y z
N MET A 1 -7.40 -2.24 -22.94
CA MET A 1 -6.80 -1.00 -22.38
C MET A 1 -6.55 0.14 -23.38
N LYS A 2 -6.87 1.40 -23.03
CA LYS A 2 -6.51 2.60 -23.79
C LYS A 2 -5.01 2.91 -23.65
N SER A 3 -4.39 3.58 -24.63
CA SER A 3 -2.95 3.88 -24.61
C SER A 3 -2.46 4.70 -23.41
N ALA A 4 -3.35 5.43 -22.74
CA ALA A 4 -3.06 6.17 -21.51
C ALA A 4 -2.94 5.26 -20.27
N GLU A 5 -3.80 4.24 -20.17
CA GLU A 5 -3.82 3.28 -19.05
C GLU A 5 -2.57 2.39 -19.07
N VAL A 6 -2.19 1.94 -20.27
CA VAL A 6 -0.95 1.19 -20.50
C VAL A 6 0.27 2.00 -20.04
N ARG A 7 0.34 3.29 -20.40
CA ARG A 7 1.43 4.18 -19.98
C ARG A 7 1.46 4.38 -18.46
N ALA A 8 0.30 4.54 -17.82
CA ALA A 8 0.22 4.66 -16.37
C ALA A 8 0.75 3.41 -15.67
N ILE A 9 0.42 2.21 -16.16
CA ILE A 9 0.95 0.94 -15.64
C ILE A 9 2.48 0.90 -15.74
N TYR A 10 3.06 1.20 -16.91
CA TYR A 10 4.52 1.22 -17.06
C TYR A 10 5.20 2.24 -16.16
N CYS A 11 4.62 3.43 -16.01
CA CYS A 11 5.14 4.44 -15.09
C CYS A 11 5.11 3.96 -13.63
N LYS A 12 4.06 3.26 -13.19
CA LYS A 12 4.01 2.66 -11.84
C LYS A 12 5.06 1.58 -11.65
N VAL A 13 5.19 0.66 -12.59
CA VAL A 13 6.21 -0.39 -12.52
C VAL A 13 7.61 0.22 -12.45
N ALA A 14 7.89 1.22 -13.28
CA ALA A 14 9.17 1.93 -13.26
C ALA A 14 9.40 2.68 -11.94
N LEU A 15 8.38 3.36 -11.42
CA LEU A 15 8.44 4.06 -10.13
C LEU A 15 8.71 3.10 -8.98
N PHE A 16 7.94 2.01 -8.87
CA PHE A 16 8.14 1.03 -7.81
C PHE A 16 9.47 0.29 -7.93
N ALA A 17 9.93 0.00 -9.14
CA ALA A 17 11.26 -0.55 -9.38
C ALA A 17 12.36 0.44 -8.97
N ALA A 18 12.20 1.73 -9.26
CA ALA A 18 13.14 2.77 -8.84
C ALA A 18 13.16 2.92 -7.30
N ILE A 19 12.00 2.88 -6.65
CA ILE A 19 11.89 2.87 -5.19
C ILE A 19 12.61 1.66 -4.61
N ALA A 20 12.32 0.45 -5.11
CA ALA A 20 12.96 -0.78 -4.64
C ALA A 20 14.49 -0.75 -4.86
N TYR A 21 14.94 -0.21 -6.00
CA TYR A 21 16.36 -0.04 -6.31
C TYR A 21 17.04 0.98 -5.38
N PHE A 22 16.40 2.13 -5.15
CA PHE A 22 16.88 3.16 -4.23
C PHE A 22 17.03 2.60 -2.81
N PHE A 23 16.02 1.86 -2.33
CA PHE A 23 16.09 1.18 -1.04
C PHE A 23 17.21 0.16 -0.97
N ARG A 24 17.38 -0.67 -2.01
CA ARG A 24 18.47 -1.67 -2.09
C ARG A 24 19.88 -1.05 -2.10
N ILE A 25 20.04 0.20 -2.52
CA ILE A 25 21.35 0.87 -2.50
C ILE A 25 21.63 1.49 -1.13
N LEU A 26 20.60 2.05 -0.49
CA LEU A 26 20.73 2.72 0.81
C LEU A 26 20.63 1.76 2.01
N THR A 27 20.38 0.48 1.78
CA THR A 27 19.97 -0.53 2.77
C THR A 27 20.90 -0.93 3.90
N PRO A 28 22.21 -0.65 3.99
CA PRO A 28 22.94 -1.17 5.15
C PRO A 28 22.45 -0.59 6.49
N ASP A 29 21.90 0.64 6.51
CA ASP A 29 21.57 1.34 7.77
C ASP A 29 20.34 2.27 7.68
N ALA A 30 19.46 2.13 6.68
CA ALA A 30 18.40 3.12 6.45
C ALA A 30 17.33 3.16 7.56
N GLY A 31 17.10 2.06 8.30
CA GLY A 31 16.24 2.02 9.50
C GLY A 31 14.98 2.91 9.43
N TYR A 32 14.89 3.87 10.35
CA TYR A 32 13.79 4.85 10.48
C TYR A 32 13.55 5.73 9.24
N VAL A 33 14.58 5.94 8.41
CA VAL A 33 14.46 6.71 7.17
C VAL A 33 13.52 5.99 6.20
N THR A 34 13.44 4.66 6.27
CA THR A 34 12.60 3.84 5.39
C THR A 34 11.12 4.20 5.49
N TYR A 35 10.55 4.18 6.70
CA TYR A 35 9.16 4.56 6.89
C TYR A 35 8.89 6.01 6.52
N THR A 36 9.82 6.91 6.86
CA THR A 36 9.70 8.34 6.53
C THR A 36 9.68 8.57 5.02
N THR A 37 10.58 7.93 4.27
CA THR A 37 10.64 8.03 2.81
C THR A 37 9.36 7.49 2.17
N LEU A 38 8.85 6.35 2.61
CA LEU A 38 7.59 5.80 2.10
C LEU A 38 6.41 6.75 2.38
N LEU A 39 6.35 7.31 3.59
CA LEU A 39 5.29 8.24 3.97
C LEU A 39 5.35 9.55 3.16
N VAL A 40 6.55 10.07 2.91
CA VAL A 40 6.75 11.25 2.05
C VAL A 40 6.28 10.95 0.62
N ILE A 41 6.67 9.81 0.05
CA ILE A 41 6.24 9.41 -1.30
C ILE A 41 4.71 9.28 -1.37
N ALA A 42 4.09 8.62 -0.40
CA ALA A 42 2.63 8.49 -0.34
C ALA A 42 1.92 9.84 -0.20
N THR A 43 2.48 10.75 0.60
CA THR A 43 1.95 12.11 0.79
C THR A 43 2.06 12.92 -0.49
N LEU A 44 3.20 12.87 -1.17
CA LEU A 44 3.40 13.55 -2.46
C LEU A 44 2.45 12.99 -3.52
N TRP A 45 2.21 11.67 -3.54
CA TRP A 45 1.22 11.07 -4.43
C TRP A 45 -0.21 11.56 -4.13
N LEU A 46 -0.60 11.61 -2.86
CA LEU A 46 -1.91 12.15 -2.47
C LEU A 46 -2.05 13.61 -2.91
N ILE A 47 -1.03 14.44 -2.68
CA ILE A 47 -1.02 15.85 -3.10
C ILE A 47 -1.17 15.95 -4.63
N TYR A 48 -0.42 15.16 -5.39
CA TYR A 48 -0.50 15.12 -6.84
C TYR A 48 -1.92 14.80 -7.34
N GLU A 49 -2.60 13.82 -6.74
CA GLU A 49 -3.99 13.51 -7.09
C GLU A 49 -4.96 14.63 -6.68
N LEU A 50 -4.69 15.35 -5.58
CA LEU A 50 -5.49 16.49 -5.13
C LEU A 50 -5.30 17.78 -5.94
N MET A 51 -4.20 17.89 -6.68
CA MET A 51 -3.97 18.98 -7.63
C MET A 51 -4.93 18.91 -8.82
N GLN A 52 -5.51 17.74 -9.11
CA GLN A 52 -6.55 17.55 -10.12
C GLN A 52 -7.94 17.92 -9.55
N PRO A 53 -8.57 19.04 -9.97
CA PRO A 53 -9.80 19.54 -9.35
C PRO A 53 -10.96 18.52 -9.36
N GLU A 54 -11.06 17.71 -10.42
CA GLU A 54 -12.07 16.68 -10.61
C GLU A 54 -11.97 15.54 -9.60
N LYS A 55 -10.80 15.30 -9.01
CA LYS A 55 -10.57 14.26 -8.00
C LYS A 55 -11.07 14.69 -6.61
N ARG A 56 -11.09 15.99 -6.34
CA ARG A 56 -11.52 16.54 -5.03
C ARG A 56 -12.96 16.15 -4.67
N ARG A 57 -13.81 15.94 -5.68
CA ARG A 57 -15.21 15.50 -5.47
C ARG A 57 -15.28 14.14 -4.78
N ILE A 58 -14.34 13.23 -5.05
CA ILE A 58 -14.30 11.86 -4.50
C ILE A 58 -13.33 11.73 -3.32
N LEU A 59 -12.84 12.84 -2.76
CA LEU A 59 -11.90 12.82 -1.64
C LEU A 59 -12.46 12.13 -0.39
N LYS A 60 -13.72 12.42 -0.01
CA LYS A 60 -14.31 11.80 1.18
C LYS A 60 -14.39 10.26 1.07
N PRO A 61 -14.92 9.68 -0.02
CA PRO A 61 -14.82 8.24 -0.27
C PRO A 61 -13.39 7.71 -0.25
N ALA A 62 -12.45 8.42 -0.87
CA ALA A 62 -11.04 8.01 -0.89
C ALA A 62 -10.43 7.94 0.51
N LEU A 63 -10.66 8.96 1.34
CA LEU A 63 -10.23 8.97 2.75
C LEU A 63 -10.92 7.85 3.56
N THR A 64 -12.18 7.55 3.26
CA THR A 64 -12.89 6.44 3.90
C THR A 64 -12.25 5.09 3.54
N LEU A 65 -11.86 4.91 2.28
CA LEU A 65 -11.14 3.71 1.85
C LEU A 65 -9.74 3.62 2.47
N GLY A 66 -9.01 4.74 2.55
CA GLY A 66 -7.73 4.81 3.25
C GLY A 66 -7.85 4.45 4.72
N PHE A 67 -8.88 4.96 5.41
CA PHE A 67 -9.16 4.61 6.80
C PHE A 67 -9.50 3.13 6.96
N PHE A 68 -10.31 2.58 6.04
CA PHE A 68 -10.62 1.16 6.00
C PHE A 68 -9.33 0.31 5.85
N LEU A 69 -8.43 0.69 4.95
CA LEU A 69 -7.15 0.01 4.78
C LEU A 69 -6.29 0.09 6.05
N MET A 70 -6.17 1.26 6.67
CA MET A 70 -5.45 1.43 7.94
C MET A 70 -6.02 0.53 9.05
N ALA A 71 -7.35 0.45 9.17
CA ALA A 71 -7.99 -0.41 10.17
C ALA A 71 -7.78 -1.90 9.88
N LEU A 72 -7.87 -2.30 8.60
CA LEU A 72 -7.59 -3.67 8.18
C LEU A 72 -6.14 -4.07 8.46
N ASP A 73 -5.18 -3.22 8.09
CA ASP A 73 -3.76 -3.41 8.37
C ASP A 73 -3.51 -3.52 9.88
N PHE A 74 -4.10 -2.62 10.67
CA PHE A 74 -3.99 -2.66 12.13
C PHE A 74 -4.46 -4.00 12.71
N ILE A 75 -5.58 -4.53 12.24
CA ILE A 75 -6.10 -5.83 12.70
C ILE A 75 -5.16 -6.96 12.28
N LEU A 76 -4.77 -7.02 11.01
CA LEU A 76 -3.92 -8.10 10.47
C LEU A 76 -2.54 -8.11 11.13
N GLN A 77 -1.94 -6.95 11.36
CA GLN A 77 -0.65 -6.81 12.02
C GLN A 77 -0.69 -7.33 13.47
N ASN A 78 -1.72 -6.97 14.23
CA ASN A 78 -1.89 -7.50 15.59
C ASN A 78 -2.14 -9.00 15.58
N LEU A 79 -3.02 -9.51 14.69
CA LEU A 79 -3.28 -10.96 14.57
C LEU A 79 -2.01 -11.74 14.20
N GLY A 80 -1.24 -11.25 13.24
CA GLY A 80 0.03 -11.85 12.84
C GLY A 80 1.05 -11.88 13.97
N PHE A 81 1.15 -10.79 14.72
CA PHE A 81 2.01 -10.72 15.90
C PHE A 81 1.59 -11.71 16.99
N TYR A 82 0.31 -11.73 17.38
CA TYR A 82 -0.19 -12.64 18.40
C TYR A 82 -0.13 -14.12 17.98
N ALA A 83 -0.26 -14.40 16.69
CA ALA A 83 -0.08 -15.74 16.12
C ALA A 83 1.41 -16.13 15.95
N GLY A 84 2.35 -15.23 16.24
CA GLY A 84 3.79 -15.48 16.10
C GLY A 84 4.24 -15.63 14.63
N LEU A 85 3.54 -15.00 13.69
CA LEU A 85 3.83 -15.07 12.25
C LEU A 85 4.80 -13.99 11.78
N TRP A 86 4.73 -12.79 12.35
CA TRP A 86 5.70 -11.73 12.08
C TRP A 86 5.68 -10.67 13.19
N SER A 87 6.68 -9.79 13.19
CA SER A 87 6.79 -8.67 14.10
C SER A 87 7.40 -7.47 13.40
N SER A 88 7.13 -6.26 13.91
CA SER A 88 7.63 -4.99 13.36
C SER A 88 8.50 -4.27 14.40
N PRO A 89 9.73 -4.78 14.67
CA PRO A 89 10.63 -4.13 15.61
C PRO A 89 11.11 -2.77 15.07
N ASN A 90 11.63 -1.92 15.95
CA ASN A 90 12.32 -0.67 15.59
C ASN A 90 11.44 0.46 14.99
N SER A 91 10.18 0.60 15.41
CA SER A 91 9.40 1.83 15.17
C SER A 91 9.64 2.88 16.26
N VAL A 92 9.48 4.16 15.91
CA VAL A 92 9.57 5.28 16.87
C VAL A 92 8.43 5.20 17.88
N PHE A 93 7.25 4.75 17.46
CA PHE A 93 6.06 4.64 18.29
C PHE A 93 5.09 3.58 17.75
N THR A 94 4.68 2.66 18.62
CA THR A 94 3.72 1.60 18.26
C THR A 94 2.41 1.75 19.01
N VAL A 95 1.31 1.43 18.32
CA VAL A 95 0.01 1.18 18.93
C VAL A 95 -0.20 -0.34 18.92
N LEU A 96 -0.11 -0.96 20.10
CA LEU A 96 0.02 -2.42 20.22
C LEU A 96 1.23 -2.92 19.41
N ALA A 97 1.03 -3.84 18.47
CA ALA A 97 2.10 -4.36 17.61
C ALA A 97 2.38 -3.52 16.35
N VAL A 98 1.63 -2.42 16.14
CA VAL A 98 1.60 -1.73 14.83
C VAL A 98 2.34 -0.39 14.90
N PRO A 99 3.38 -0.17 14.09
CA PRO A 99 4.02 1.12 13.90
C PRO A 99 3.03 2.20 13.43
N ILE A 100 3.05 3.37 14.06
CA ILE A 100 2.17 4.49 13.66
C ILE A 100 2.47 4.97 12.23
N GLU A 101 3.72 4.83 11.78
CA GLU A 101 4.13 5.20 10.43
C GLU A 101 3.46 4.30 9.38
N ILE A 102 3.30 3.00 9.68
CA ILE A 102 2.57 2.07 8.81
C ILE A 102 1.08 2.43 8.78
N MET A 103 0.48 2.78 9.92
CA MET A 103 -0.92 3.23 9.96
C MET A 103 -1.12 4.48 9.10
N ALA A 104 -0.24 5.47 9.22
CA ALA A 104 -0.28 6.69 8.41
C ALA A 104 -0.06 6.39 6.92
N LEU A 105 0.88 5.50 6.59
CA LEU A 105 1.15 5.07 5.22
C LEU A 105 -0.06 4.38 4.60
N ALA A 106 -0.74 3.49 5.32
CA ALA A 106 -1.95 2.81 4.88
C ALA A 106 -3.10 3.79 4.61
N LEU A 107 -3.30 4.76 5.51
CA LEU A 107 -4.31 5.80 5.34
C LEU A 107 -4.04 6.69 4.12
N ILE A 108 -2.84 7.27 4.04
CA ILE A 108 -2.47 8.22 2.99
C ILE A 108 -2.34 7.51 1.65
N GLY A 109 -1.61 6.40 1.61
CA GLY A 109 -1.40 5.60 0.41
C GLY A 109 -2.70 4.99 -0.12
N GLY A 110 -3.54 4.45 0.76
CA GLY A 110 -4.86 3.94 0.38
C GLY A 110 -5.78 5.03 -0.19
N SER A 111 -5.72 6.24 0.38
CA SER A 111 -6.47 7.40 -0.13
C SER A 111 -5.95 7.86 -1.49
N ALA A 112 -4.63 7.98 -1.65
CA ALA A 112 -4.01 8.39 -2.92
C ALA A 112 -4.34 7.39 -4.03
N TRP A 113 -4.21 6.09 -3.73
CA TRP A 113 -4.59 5.03 -4.65
C TRP A 113 -6.06 5.11 -5.05
N ALA A 114 -6.98 5.30 -4.09
CA ALA A 114 -8.40 5.41 -4.39
C ALA A 114 -8.72 6.56 -5.36
N LEU A 115 -8.07 7.72 -5.17
CA LEU A 115 -8.19 8.85 -6.10
C LEU A 115 -7.65 8.53 -7.50
N HIS A 116 -6.56 7.76 -7.56
CA HIS A 116 -5.93 7.38 -8.82
C HIS A 116 -6.80 6.43 -9.66
N LEU A 117 -7.66 5.63 -9.04
CA LEU A 117 -8.45 4.60 -9.72
C LEU A 117 -9.40 5.15 -10.81
N PRO A 118 -9.59 4.40 -11.92
CA PRO A 118 -10.50 4.77 -12.99
C PRO A 118 -11.96 4.82 -12.52
N ASP A 119 -12.77 5.65 -13.20
CA ASP A 119 -14.17 5.90 -12.85
C ASP A 119 -15.05 4.65 -12.88
N ARG A 120 -14.79 3.75 -13.82
CA ARG A 120 -15.52 2.49 -13.97
C ARG A 120 -14.59 1.31 -13.70
N PRO A 121 -15.12 0.20 -13.16
CA PRO A 121 -14.33 -1.01 -12.98
C PRO A 121 -13.91 -1.54 -14.36
N ASP A 122 -12.61 -1.72 -14.53
CA ASP A 122 -12.01 -2.44 -15.66
C ASP A 122 -11.28 -3.66 -15.09
N HIS A 123 -11.77 -4.86 -15.43
CA HIS A 123 -11.25 -6.12 -14.90
C HIS A 123 -9.79 -6.37 -15.29
N GLU A 124 -9.36 -5.91 -16.47
CA GLU A 124 -7.97 -6.03 -16.93
C GLU A 124 -7.07 -5.16 -16.04
N TYR A 125 -7.44 -3.88 -15.89
CA TYR A 125 -6.72 -2.94 -15.03
C TYR A 125 -6.65 -3.41 -13.57
N ILE A 126 -7.79 -3.85 -13.00
CA ILE A 126 -7.88 -4.34 -11.61
C ILE A 126 -6.94 -5.53 -11.41
N SER A 127 -6.96 -6.50 -12.32
CA SER A 127 -6.12 -7.71 -12.21
C SER A 127 -4.63 -7.36 -12.27
N ILE A 128 -4.24 -6.44 -13.16
CA ILE A 128 -2.85 -5.98 -13.28
C ILE A 128 -2.43 -5.22 -12.02
N GLU A 129 -3.25 -4.32 -11.49
CA GLU A 129 -2.94 -3.56 -10.27
C GLU A 129 -2.80 -4.48 -9.06
N ILE A 130 -3.68 -5.47 -8.89
CA ILE A 130 -3.56 -6.48 -7.83
C ILE A 130 -2.19 -7.17 -7.92
N MET A 131 -1.79 -7.60 -9.12
CA MET A 131 -0.50 -8.25 -9.31
C MET A 131 0.68 -7.32 -9.00
N ILE A 132 0.65 -6.08 -9.49
CA ILE A 132 1.71 -5.08 -9.25
C ILE A 132 1.86 -4.85 -7.76
N PHE A 133 0.79 -4.49 -7.06
CA PHE A 133 0.89 -4.20 -5.63
C PHE A 133 1.20 -5.44 -4.78
N SER A 134 0.82 -6.64 -5.22
CA SER A 134 1.17 -7.86 -4.49
C SER A 134 2.65 -8.20 -4.63
N VAL A 135 3.22 -8.05 -5.83
CA VAL A 135 4.66 -8.21 -6.05
C VAL A 135 5.44 -7.16 -5.27
N PHE A 136 5.10 -5.88 -5.44
CA PHE A 136 5.83 -4.79 -4.79
C PHE A 136 5.58 -4.70 -3.28
N GLY A 137 4.43 -5.15 -2.80
CA GLY A 137 4.16 -5.33 -1.37
C GLY A 137 5.10 -6.36 -0.77
N ALA A 138 5.19 -7.56 -1.36
CA ALA A 138 6.10 -8.61 -0.88
C ALA A 138 7.58 -8.18 -0.97
N ILE A 139 7.97 -7.47 -2.03
CA ILE A 139 9.31 -6.87 -2.13
C ILE A 139 9.51 -5.82 -1.04
N GLY A 140 8.50 -4.97 -0.79
CA GLY A 140 8.52 -3.95 0.26
C GLY A 140 8.74 -4.55 1.63
N GLU A 141 8.01 -5.61 2.00
CA GLU A 141 8.23 -6.34 3.25
C GLU A 141 9.64 -6.96 3.31
N HIS A 142 10.13 -7.54 2.22
CA HIS A 142 11.49 -8.05 2.18
C HIS A 142 12.52 -6.94 2.44
N LEU A 143 12.33 -5.75 1.87
CA LEU A 143 13.18 -4.59 2.15
C LEU A 143 13.07 -4.15 3.62
N LEU A 144 11.87 -4.17 4.22
CA LEU A 144 11.70 -3.87 5.65
C LEU A 144 12.46 -4.89 6.52
N ILE A 145 12.46 -6.17 6.14
CA ILE A 145 13.22 -7.23 6.83
C ILE A 145 14.72 -6.99 6.73
N LEU A 146 15.22 -6.66 5.54
CA LEU A 146 16.65 -6.36 5.34
C LEU A 146 17.12 -5.16 6.16
N ASN A 147 16.23 -4.20 6.46
CA ASN A 147 16.51 -3.05 7.31
C ASN A 147 16.18 -3.26 8.79
N GLY A 148 15.82 -4.49 9.21
CA GLY A 148 15.47 -4.80 10.59
C GLY A 148 14.20 -4.11 11.10
N MET A 149 13.33 -3.63 10.21
CA MET A 149 12.06 -2.96 10.53
C MET A 149 10.88 -3.94 10.61
N MET A 150 11.09 -5.15 10.11
CA MET A 150 10.13 -6.25 10.13
C MET A 150 10.91 -7.57 10.29
N ALA A 151 10.28 -8.58 10.88
CA ALA A 151 10.81 -9.94 10.91
C ALA A 151 9.67 -10.93 10.72
N TYR A 152 9.84 -11.88 9.80
CA TYR A 152 8.98 -13.05 9.73
C TYR A 152 9.38 -14.07 10.80
N SER A 153 8.40 -14.83 11.24
CA SER A 153 8.56 -15.91 12.21
C SER A 153 7.62 -17.07 11.89
N GLY A 154 7.89 -18.22 12.53
CA GLY A 154 7.12 -19.44 12.28
C GLY A 154 7.24 -19.90 10.82
N ALA A 155 6.10 -20.25 10.21
CA ALA A 155 6.02 -20.71 8.81
C ALA A 155 5.74 -19.58 7.80
N TRP A 156 5.67 -18.32 8.24
CA TRP A 156 5.37 -17.20 7.36
C TRP A 156 6.56 -16.85 6.45
N THR A 157 6.29 -16.55 5.18
CA THR A 157 7.33 -16.29 4.18
C THR A 157 6.85 -15.21 3.19
N ALA A 158 7.75 -14.73 2.34
CA ALA A 158 7.42 -13.75 1.29
C ALA A 158 6.32 -14.25 0.32
N VAL A 159 6.17 -15.57 0.14
CA VAL A 159 5.09 -16.16 -0.67
C VAL A 159 3.74 -15.95 0.01
N HIS A 160 3.67 -16.12 1.33
CA HIS A 160 2.46 -15.84 2.10
C HIS A 160 2.11 -14.35 2.06
N ALA A 161 3.11 -13.48 2.20
CA ALA A 161 2.93 -12.03 2.06
C ALA A 161 2.36 -11.64 0.69
N PHE A 162 2.90 -12.20 -0.39
CA PHE A 162 2.37 -11.97 -1.74
C PHE A 162 0.87 -12.30 -1.84
N PHE A 163 0.45 -13.48 -1.39
CA PHE A 163 -0.97 -13.86 -1.41
C PHE A 163 -1.82 -13.04 -0.43
N GLY A 164 -1.26 -12.63 0.70
CA GLY A 164 -1.89 -11.69 1.62
C GLY A 164 -2.23 -10.37 0.93
N TYR A 165 -1.27 -9.79 0.21
CA TYR A 165 -1.52 -8.59 -0.60
C TYR A 165 -2.56 -8.84 -1.69
N VAL A 166 -2.53 -9.97 -2.40
CA VAL A 166 -3.57 -10.30 -3.40
C VAL A 166 -4.96 -10.20 -2.78
N ILE A 167 -5.16 -10.82 -1.61
CA ILE A 167 -6.44 -10.81 -0.90
C ILE A 167 -6.82 -9.39 -0.47
N VAL A 168 -5.90 -8.64 0.15
CA VAL A 168 -6.15 -7.27 0.61
C VAL A 168 -6.57 -6.38 -0.57
N TRP A 169 -5.86 -6.43 -1.69
CA TRP A 169 -6.18 -5.61 -2.86
C TRP A 169 -7.50 -6.01 -3.52
N MET A 170 -7.83 -7.30 -3.59
CA MET A 170 -9.15 -7.75 -4.02
C MET A 170 -10.27 -7.17 -3.14
N VAL A 171 -10.10 -7.20 -1.81
CA VAL A 171 -11.05 -6.63 -0.86
C VAL A 171 -11.17 -5.12 -1.05
N LEU A 172 -10.05 -4.40 -1.20
CA LEU A 172 -10.07 -2.95 -1.42
C LEU A 172 -10.79 -2.55 -2.71
N PHE A 173 -10.52 -3.27 -3.81
CA PHE A 173 -11.22 -3.03 -5.07
C PHE A 173 -12.72 -3.29 -4.94
N GLN A 174 -13.11 -4.34 -4.21
CA GLN A 174 -14.50 -4.64 -3.92
C GLN A 174 -15.16 -3.51 -3.11
N VAL A 175 -14.55 -3.09 -1.98
CA VAL A 175 -15.09 -2.01 -1.14
C VAL A 175 -15.20 -0.72 -1.94
N TRP A 176 -14.19 -0.39 -2.75
CA TRP A 176 -14.21 0.80 -3.56
C TRP A 176 -15.32 0.81 -4.61
N TYR A 177 -15.35 -0.18 -5.50
CA TYR A 177 -16.27 -0.16 -6.64
C TYR A 177 -17.69 -0.59 -6.26
N ALA A 178 -17.85 -1.51 -5.30
CA ALA A 178 -19.18 -1.99 -4.92
C ALA A 178 -19.88 -1.05 -3.92
N TRP A 179 -19.14 -0.41 -3.02
CA TRP A 179 -19.73 0.34 -1.90
C TRP A 179 -19.47 1.85 -1.97
N LEU A 180 -18.21 2.27 -2.11
CA LEU A 180 -17.85 3.68 -1.95
C LEU A 180 -18.02 4.53 -3.22
N ARG A 181 -17.86 3.93 -4.40
CA ARG A 181 -17.95 4.63 -5.70
C ARG A 181 -19.30 4.48 -6.39
N LYS A 182 -20.12 3.52 -5.96
CA LYS A 182 -21.44 3.19 -6.55
C LYS A 182 -22.43 4.36 -6.52
N GLU A 183 -22.31 5.26 -5.55
CA GLU A 183 -23.24 6.39 -5.37
C GLU A 183 -22.97 7.60 -6.28
N ARG A 184 -22.00 7.53 -7.21
CA ARG A 184 -21.51 8.71 -7.94
C ARG A 184 -21.31 8.53 -9.45
N ILE A 185 -21.84 7.45 -10.01
CA ILE A 185 -22.00 7.22 -11.46
C ILE A 185 -23.49 7.24 -11.74
#